data_AF-A0A820LP64-F1
#
_entry.id   AF-A0A820LP64-F1
#
_cell.length_a   1.000
_cell.length_b   1.000
_cell.length_c   1.000
_cell.angle_alpha   90.00
_cell.angle_beta   90.00
_cell.angle_gamma   90.00
#
_symmetry.space_group_name_H-M   'P 1'
#
loop_
_entity.id
_entity.type
_entity.pdbx_description
1 polymer ?
#
loop_
_entity_poly.entity_id
_entity_poly.type
_entity_poly.pdbx_seq_one_letter_code
_entity_poly.pdbx_strand_id
1 'polypeptide(L)'
;MSTKLENVLVDILSSSPPHETIESKAIVNARRWYSSCINESSIEMEGVDLILSFIKTELGGWPVLLGSTWNESTFDFYRLMLKLSQHNNFMLYTVKTAIYRKNLSMRSIEIDPITFFINDVIRLHKSKTESYLVAFYEFAAALTNDTSKIMNDAIDVLTLQIGIIQLYTDGISSLSNNTIHTTVGNLSSAIEIGSDFTDYVRRLYLFGNVSLID
;
A
#
# COMPACT_ATOMS: atom_id res chain seq x y z
N MET A 1 -21.93 -11.21 13.19
CA MET A 1 -21.40 -11.77 11.93
C MET A 1 -19.89 -11.91 12.15
N SER A 2 -19.24 -13.05 12.33
CA SER A 2 -19.54 -14.45 11.98
C SER A 2 -18.82 -15.43 12.95
N THR A 3 -19.14 -15.38 14.25
CA THR A 3 -18.41 -16.12 15.31
C THR A 3 -18.36 -17.64 15.09
N LYS A 4 -19.38 -18.25 14.48
CA LYS A 4 -19.40 -19.71 14.24
C LYS A 4 -18.38 -20.13 13.17
N LEU A 5 -18.23 -19.37 12.10
CA LEU A 5 -17.24 -19.67 11.05
C LEU A 5 -15.83 -19.39 11.55
N GLU A 6 -15.64 -18.26 12.24
CA GLU A 6 -14.37 -17.89 12.85
C GLU A 6 -13.90 -18.99 13.81
N ASN A 7 -14.78 -19.49 14.68
CA ASN A 7 -14.43 -20.57 15.61
C ASN A 7 -14.02 -21.86 14.88
N VAL A 8 -14.70 -22.23 13.79
CA VAL A 8 -14.33 -23.39 12.97
C VAL A 8 -12.96 -23.18 12.30
N LEU A 9 -12.69 -21.98 11.79
CA LEU A 9 -11.40 -21.66 11.19
C LEU A 9 -10.28 -21.68 12.24
N VAL A 10 -10.50 -21.10 13.41
CA VAL A 10 -9.55 -21.13 14.53
C VAL A 10 -9.26 -22.57 14.94
N ASP A 11 -10.27 -23.44 15.04
CA ASP A 11 -10.08 -24.85 15.38
C ASP A 11 -9.20 -25.58 14.33
N ILE A 12 -9.50 -25.39 13.04
CA ILE A 12 -8.73 -25.96 11.93
C ILE A 12 -7.28 -25.43 11.93
N LEU A 13 -7.08 -24.15 12.17
CA LEU A 13 -5.78 -23.49 12.06
C LEU A 13 -4.90 -23.64 13.31
N SER A 14 -5.51 -23.76 14.50
CA SER A 14 -4.80 -23.96 15.78
C SER A 14 -4.44 -25.42 16.04
N SER A 15 -5.10 -26.37 15.36
CA SER A 15 -4.75 -27.78 15.47
C SER A 15 -3.28 -27.99 15.12
N SER A 16 -2.55 -28.73 15.99
CA SER A 16 -1.11 -28.97 15.80
C SER A 16 -0.87 -29.53 14.40
N PRO A 17 0.08 -28.97 13.62
CA PRO A 17 0.37 -29.51 12.30
C PRO A 17 0.85 -30.96 12.48
N PRO A 18 0.13 -31.98 11.98
CA PRO A 18 0.68 -33.32 11.94
C PRO A 18 1.90 -33.31 11.02
N HIS A 19 2.79 -34.27 11.20
CA HIS A 19 4.01 -34.42 10.38
C HIS A 19 3.73 -34.14 8.88
N GLU A 20 4.62 -33.37 8.22
CA GLU A 20 4.53 -32.95 6.81
C GLU A 20 4.26 -34.11 5.82
N THR A 21 4.43 -35.35 6.28
CA THR A 21 4.21 -36.58 5.52
C THR A 21 2.72 -36.92 5.27
N ILE A 22 1.75 -36.27 5.93
CA ILE A 22 0.32 -36.63 5.84
C ILE A 22 -0.55 -35.52 5.22
N GLU A 23 -0.14 -34.25 5.29
CA GLU A 23 -0.97 -33.11 4.85
C GLU A 23 -0.39 -32.35 3.65
N SER A 24 -1.27 -31.65 2.92
CA SER A 24 -0.85 -30.75 1.84
C SER A 24 -0.05 -29.57 2.37
N LYS A 25 0.98 -29.16 1.62
CA LYS A 25 1.79 -27.96 1.93
C LYS A 25 0.95 -26.69 2.14
N ALA A 26 -0.18 -26.59 1.45
CA ALA A 26 -1.10 -25.44 1.60
C ALA A 26 -1.66 -25.35 3.02
N ILE A 27 -2.10 -26.46 3.59
CA ILE A 27 -2.65 -26.52 4.97
C ILE A 27 -1.54 -26.22 5.99
N VAL A 28 -0.36 -26.82 5.81
CA VAL A 28 0.79 -26.57 6.68
C VAL A 28 1.16 -25.08 6.69
N ASN A 29 1.22 -24.43 5.53
CA ASN A 29 1.52 -23.01 5.43
C ASN A 29 0.43 -22.12 6.05
N ALA A 30 -0.85 -22.45 5.85
CA ALA A 30 -1.96 -21.71 6.47
C ALA A 30 -1.90 -21.76 8.00
N ARG A 31 -1.60 -22.94 8.57
CA ARG A 31 -1.41 -23.11 10.01
C ARG A 31 -0.19 -22.35 10.53
N ARG A 32 0.96 -22.45 9.86
CA ARG A 32 2.17 -21.70 10.22
C ARG A 32 1.94 -20.19 10.21
N TRP A 33 1.26 -19.69 9.17
CA TRP A 33 0.88 -18.28 9.07
C TRP A 33 -0.02 -17.87 10.24
N TYR A 34 -1.07 -18.64 10.52
CA TYR A 34 -1.95 -18.37 11.67
C TYR A 34 -1.20 -18.38 13.00
N SER A 35 -0.35 -19.39 13.26
CA SER A 35 0.47 -19.47 14.47
C SER A 35 1.40 -18.27 14.64
N SER A 36 1.92 -17.72 13.54
CA SER A 36 2.74 -16.50 13.59
C SER A 36 1.92 -15.26 13.97
N CYS A 37 0.65 -15.19 13.57
CA CYS A 37 -0.22 -14.05 13.88
C CYS A 37 -0.70 -14.02 15.34
N ILE A 38 -0.88 -15.19 15.97
CA ILE A 38 -1.38 -15.28 17.35
C ILE A 38 -0.28 -15.32 18.41
N ASN A 39 0.99 -15.41 18.01
CA ASN A 39 2.12 -15.45 18.94
C ASN A 39 2.52 -14.04 19.38
N GLU A 40 1.69 -13.45 20.26
CA GLU A 40 1.88 -12.11 20.79
C GLU A 40 3.26 -11.92 21.43
N SER A 41 3.77 -12.91 22.17
CA SER A 41 5.09 -12.83 22.81
C SER A 41 6.24 -12.66 21.82
N SER A 42 6.17 -13.30 20.64
CA SER A 42 7.17 -13.10 19.59
C SER A 42 7.06 -11.72 18.96
N ILE A 43 5.82 -11.26 18.71
CA ILE A 43 5.52 -9.94 18.13
C ILE A 43 6.02 -8.83 19.06
N GLU A 44 5.73 -8.93 20.36
CA GLU A 44 6.15 -7.97 21.39
C GLU A 44 7.68 -7.95 21.57
N MET A 45 8.35 -9.10 21.42
CA MET A 45 9.81 -9.19 21.51
C MET A 45 10.51 -8.50 20.32
N GLU A 46 9.96 -8.61 19.12
CA GLU A 46 10.46 -7.90 17.93
C GLU A 46 10.19 -6.39 18.00
N GLY A 47 9.04 -6.00 18.59
CA GLY A 47 8.66 -4.62 18.81
C GLY A 47 8.65 -3.78 17.52
N VAL A 48 9.12 -2.54 17.60
CA VAL A 48 9.13 -1.59 16.47
C VAL A 48 10.39 -1.68 15.61
N ASP A 49 11.39 -2.46 16.03
CA ASP A 49 12.70 -2.49 15.36
C ASP A 49 12.60 -3.05 13.93
N LEU A 50 11.73 -4.04 13.72
CA LEU A 50 11.47 -4.62 12.40
C LEU A 50 10.97 -3.55 11.42
N ILE A 51 9.96 -2.78 11.81
CA ILE A 51 9.37 -1.76 10.93
C ILE A 51 10.31 -0.57 10.73
N LEU A 52 11.04 -0.16 11.77
CA LEU A 52 12.05 0.92 11.66
C LEU A 52 13.19 0.53 10.73
N SER A 53 13.69 -0.70 10.83
CA SER A 53 14.70 -1.22 9.92
C SER A 53 14.17 -1.23 8.49
N PHE A 54 12.96 -1.76 8.28
CA PHE A 54 12.34 -1.81 6.95
C PHE A 54 12.16 -0.41 6.33
N ILE A 55 11.63 0.55 7.08
CA ILE A 55 11.47 1.94 6.64
C ILE A 55 12.84 2.53 6.24
N LYS A 56 13.86 2.32 7.05
CA LYS A 56 15.19 2.90 6.82
C LYS A 56 15.93 2.25 5.65
N THR A 57 15.91 0.93 5.53
CA THR A 57 16.74 0.19 4.57
C THR A 57 16.05 -0.04 3.23
N GLU A 58 14.74 -0.30 3.24
CA GLU A 58 14.00 -0.67 2.03
C GLU A 58 13.25 0.50 1.40
N LEU A 59 12.77 1.45 2.23
CA LEU A 59 11.92 2.56 1.77
C LEU A 59 12.64 3.91 1.65
N GLY A 60 13.92 4.00 2.04
CA GLY A 60 14.68 5.26 1.99
C GLY A 60 14.38 6.22 3.14
N GLY A 61 13.78 5.71 4.23
CA GLY A 61 13.43 6.48 5.42
C GLY A 61 12.07 7.16 5.33
N TRP A 62 11.61 7.67 6.48
CA TRP A 62 10.42 8.49 6.57
C TRP A 62 10.82 9.85 7.17
N PRO A 63 10.73 10.97 6.42
CA PRO A 63 11.17 12.28 6.89
C PRO A 63 10.64 12.67 8.27
N VAL A 64 9.40 12.28 8.59
CA VAL A 64 8.75 12.52 9.89
C VAL A 64 9.55 11.92 11.05
N LEU A 65 10.15 10.75 10.86
CA LEU A 65 10.91 10.06 11.91
C LEU A 65 12.35 10.53 12.01
N LEU A 66 12.94 10.92 10.87
CA LEU A 66 14.37 11.21 10.72
C LEU A 66 14.69 12.71 10.80
N GLY A 67 13.69 13.58 10.62
CA GLY A 67 13.82 15.03 10.67
C GLY A 67 14.96 15.53 9.78
N SER A 68 15.84 16.36 10.37
CA SER A 68 16.98 16.96 9.67
C SER A 68 18.04 15.96 9.17
N THR A 69 18.02 14.71 9.65
CA THR A 69 18.96 13.68 9.20
C THR A 69 18.50 12.96 7.94
N TRP A 70 17.27 13.18 7.49
CA TRP A 70 16.78 12.65 6.22
C TRP A 70 17.38 13.42 5.04
N ASN A 71 18.01 12.69 4.12
CA ASN A 71 18.68 13.28 2.96
C ASN A 71 17.80 13.24 1.71
N GLU A 72 17.07 14.33 1.46
CA GLU A 72 16.21 14.49 0.29
C GLU A 72 16.96 14.30 -1.04
N SER A 73 18.23 14.70 -1.12
CA SER A 73 19.01 14.59 -2.38
C SER A 73 19.23 13.15 -2.86
N THR A 74 19.05 12.18 -1.97
CA THR A 74 19.17 10.74 -2.28
C THR A 74 17.83 10.04 -2.42
N PHE A 75 16.72 10.77 -2.25
CA PHE A 75 15.39 10.21 -2.33
C PHE A 75 14.99 9.93 -3.78
N ASP A 76 14.53 8.71 -4.03
CA ASP A 76 14.00 8.28 -5.32
C ASP A 76 12.55 7.81 -5.12
N PHE A 77 11.63 8.67 -5.55
CA PHE A 77 10.20 8.44 -5.42
C PHE A 77 9.73 7.19 -6.20
N TYR A 78 10.29 6.94 -7.39
CA TYR A 78 9.93 5.78 -8.20
C TYR A 78 10.39 4.48 -7.57
N ARG A 79 11.61 4.48 -7.02
CA ARG A 79 12.12 3.34 -6.24
C ARG A 79 11.25 3.07 -5.02
N LEU A 80 10.82 4.10 -4.30
CA LEU A 80 9.87 3.94 -3.19
C LEU A 80 8.55 3.31 -3.67
N MET A 81 7.95 3.83 -4.74
CA MET A 81 6.71 3.28 -5.30
C MET A 81 6.86 1.81 -5.70
N LEU A 82 7.97 1.46 -6.37
CA LEU A 82 8.25 0.07 -6.75
C LEU A 82 8.40 -0.82 -5.51
N LYS A 83 9.13 -0.38 -4.50
CA LYS A 83 9.30 -1.14 -3.25
C LYS A 83 7.97 -1.34 -2.53
N LEU A 84 7.18 -0.29 -2.36
CA LEU A 84 5.86 -0.40 -1.73
C LEU A 84 4.91 -1.33 -2.52
N SER A 85 4.96 -1.31 -3.85
CA SER A 85 4.12 -2.18 -4.68
C SER A 85 4.41 -3.68 -4.47
N GLN A 86 5.66 -4.04 -4.15
CA GLN A 86 6.04 -5.42 -3.81
C GLN A 86 5.37 -5.91 -2.52
N HIS A 87 4.91 -4.98 -1.68
CA HIS A 87 4.15 -5.24 -0.46
C HIS A 87 2.65 -4.94 -0.60
N ASN A 88 2.14 -4.86 -1.84
CA ASN A 88 0.75 -4.48 -2.16
C ASN A 88 0.33 -3.11 -1.58
N ASN A 89 1.29 -2.19 -1.45
CA ASN A 89 1.05 -0.83 -0.99
C ASN A 89 1.27 0.16 -2.15
N PHE A 90 0.23 0.92 -2.49
CA PHE A 90 0.23 1.87 -3.61
C PHE A 90 -0.11 3.27 -3.10
N MET A 91 0.63 4.29 -3.55
CA MET A 91 0.53 5.66 -3.01
C MET A 91 -0.32 6.64 -3.84
N LEU A 92 -0.34 6.52 -5.17
CA LEU A 92 -1.01 7.50 -6.05
C LEU A 92 -2.08 6.83 -6.93
N TYR A 93 -1.69 5.73 -7.55
CA TYR A 93 -2.56 4.89 -8.36
C TYR A 93 -2.22 3.43 -8.12
N THR A 94 -3.24 2.59 -8.20
CA THR A 94 -3.07 1.14 -8.22
C THR A 94 -2.79 0.69 -9.65
N VAL A 95 -1.98 -0.35 -9.79
CA VAL A 95 -1.71 -0.99 -11.07
C VAL A 95 -2.03 -2.47 -10.89
N LYS A 96 -3.02 -2.97 -11.64
CA LYS A 96 -3.52 -4.34 -11.49
C LYS A 96 -3.71 -5.02 -12.83
N THR A 97 -3.57 -6.34 -12.85
CA THR A 97 -3.95 -7.14 -14.01
C THR A 97 -5.42 -7.50 -13.93
N ALA A 98 -6.15 -7.32 -15.03
CA ALA A 98 -7.55 -7.71 -15.14
C ALA A 98 -7.81 -8.50 -16.42
N ILE A 99 -8.98 -9.13 -16.49
CA ILE A 99 -9.48 -9.69 -17.75
C ILE A 99 -10.02 -8.53 -18.59
N TYR A 100 -9.59 -8.45 -19.85
CA TYR A 100 -10.10 -7.42 -20.73
C TYR A 100 -11.59 -7.66 -21.03
N ARG A 101 -12.47 -6.78 -20.54
CA ARG A 101 -13.93 -7.01 -20.57
C ARG A 101 -14.51 -7.27 -21.97
N LYS A 102 -13.87 -6.74 -23.03
CA LYS A 102 -14.32 -6.95 -24.42
C LYS A 102 -13.76 -8.23 -25.05
N ASN A 103 -12.73 -8.85 -24.46
CA ASN A 103 -12.18 -10.14 -24.90
C ASN A 103 -11.63 -10.92 -23.71
N LEU A 104 -12.38 -11.93 -23.26
CA LEU A 104 -12.05 -12.71 -22.06
C LEU A 104 -10.76 -13.54 -22.17
N SER A 105 -10.26 -13.74 -23.40
CA SER A 105 -8.97 -14.42 -23.65
C SER A 105 -7.78 -13.49 -23.43
N MET A 106 -8.00 -12.17 -23.32
CA MET A 106 -6.95 -11.18 -23.14
C MET A 106 -6.87 -10.71 -21.68
N ARG A 107 -5.68 -10.25 -21.30
CA ARG A 107 -5.45 -9.53 -20.05
C ARG A 107 -5.20 -8.06 -20.36
N SER A 108 -5.57 -7.20 -19.42
CA SER A 108 -5.29 -5.77 -19.45
C SER A 108 -4.58 -5.34 -18.18
N ILE A 109 -3.75 -4.31 -18.31
CA ILE A 109 -3.27 -3.54 -17.17
C ILE A 109 -4.32 -2.47 -16.91
N GLU A 110 -4.87 -2.45 -15.70
CA GLU A 110 -5.79 -1.43 -15.23
C GLU A 110 -5.03 -0.53 -14.25
N ILE A 111 -5.16 0.79 -14.47
CA ILE A 111 -4.60 1.82 -13.61
C ILE A 111 -5.76 2.60 -13.05
N ASP A 112 -5.98 2.48 -11.75
CA ASP A 112 -7.04 3.18 -11.05
C ASP A 112 -6.43 4.11 -10.01
N PRO A 113 -7.00 5.32 -9.79
CA PRO A 113 -6.62 6.15 -8.65
C PRO A 113 -6.72 5.36 -7.35
N ILE A 114 -5.81 5.61 -6.40
CA ILE A 114 -5.93 4.92 -5.12
C ILE A 114 -7.23 5.34 -4.43
N THR A 115 -7.89 4.36 -3.83
CA THR A 115 -8.96 4.68 -2.89
C THR A 115 -8.30 5.06 -1.58
N PHE A 116 -8.30 6.34 -1.24
CA PHE A 116 -7.84 6.76 0.08
C PHE A 116 -8.85 6.28 1.10
N PHE A 117 -8.39 5.65 2.19
CA PHE A 117 -9.19 5.36 3.39
C PHE A 117 -9.95 6.59 3.92
N ILE A 118 -9.46 7.77 3.55
CA ILE A 118 -9.91 9.08 4.00
C ILE A 118 -11.00 9.70 3.11
N ASN A 119 -11.26 9.14 1.92
CA ASN A 119 -12.24 9.67 0.95
C ASN A 119 -13.64 9.89 1.54
N ASP A 120 -14.11 8.96 2.39
CA ASP A 120 -15.40 9.10 3.09
C ASP A 120 -15.29 9.82 4.44
N VAL A 121 -14.08 9.94 4.99
CA VAL A 121 -13.83 10.40 6.37
C VAL A 121 -13.74 11.92 6.45
N ILE A 122 -12.97 12.57 5.56
CA ILE A 122 -12.79 14.03 5.57
C ILE A 122 -13.96 14.76 4.91
N ARG A 123 -14.59 14.15 3.90
CA ARG A 123 -15.73 14.77 3.19
C ARG A 123 -16.91 15.07 4.13
N LEU A 124 -17.04 14.34 5.24
CA LEU A 124 -18.27 14.34 6.03
C LEU A 124 -18.12 14.96 7.43
N HIS A 125 -16.94 14.96 8.08
CA HIS A 125 -16.85 15.38 9.49
C HIS A 125 -15.49 15.96 9.92
N LYS A 126 -15.48 17.25 10.31
CA LYS A 126 -14.32 17.94 10.90
C LYS A 126 -13.70 17.21 12.10
N SER A 127 -14.53 16.56 12.94
CA SER A 127 -14.07 15.78 14.10
C SER A 127 -13.22 14.56 13.74
N LYS A 128 -13.37 14.00 12.54
CA LYS A 128 -12.57 12.83 12.11
C LYS A 128 -11.20 13.23 11.56
N THR A 129 -11.03 14.47 11.09
CA THR A 129 -9.73 15.03 10.72
C THR A 129 -8.82 15.15 11.94
N GLU A 130 -9.36 15.63 13.06
CA GLU A 130 -8.63 15.73 14.32
C GLU A 130 -8.17 14.34 14.80
N SER A 131 -9.04 13.33 14.76
CA SER A 131 -8.66 11.96 15.12
C SER A 131 -7.56 11.37 14.22
N TYR A 132 -7.55 11.70 12.92
CA TYR A 132 -6.48 11.28 12.03
C TYR A 132 -5.13 11.90 12.42
N LEU A 133 -5.10 13.21 12.67
CA LEU A 133 -3.88 13.90 13.09
C LEU A 133 -3.36 13.40 14.43
N VAL A 134 -4.26 13.10 15.38
CA VAL A 134 -3.90 12.48 16.67
C VAL A 134 -3.29 11.10 16.45
N ALA A 135 -3.94 10.23 15.68
CA ALA A 135 -3.42 8.89 15.41
C ALA A 135 -2.07 8.91 14.67
N PHE A 136 -1.92 9.81 13.70
CA PHE A 136 -0.64 10.03 13.01
C PHE A 136 0.44 10.46 13.99
N TYR A 137 0.15 11.44 14.84
CA TYR A 137 1.09 11.92 15.84
C TYR A 137 1.50 10.82 16.82
N GLU A 138 0.55 10.10 17.39
CA GLU A 138 0.81 9.02 18.35
C GLU A 138 1.65 7.92 17.72
N PHE A 139 1.32 7.49 16.50
CA PHE A 139 2.09 6.48 15.78
C PHE A 139 3.53 6.94 15.50
N ALA A 140 3.72 8.15 14.97
CA ALA A 140 5.06 8.65 14.68
C ALA A 140 5.86 8.92 15.97
N ALA A 141 5.24 9.46 17.02
CA ALA A 141 5.88 9.72 18.31
C ALA A 141 6.30 8.43 19.02
N ALA A 142 5.63 7.30 18.77
CA ALA A 142 6.06 5.99 19.25
C ALA A 142 7.32 5.47 18.54
N LEU A 143 7.71 6.07 17.41
CA LEU A 143 8.77 5.59 16.52
C LEU A 143 10.00 6.51 16.50
N THR A 144 9.96 7.68 17.12
CA THR A 144 11.09 8.62 17.15
C THR A 144 11.16 9.40 18.46
N ASN A 145 12.38 9.82 18.83
CA ASN A 145 12.61 10.70 19.97
C ASN A 145 12.42 12.18 19.62
N ASP A 146 12.38 12.55 18.33
CA ASP A 146 12.15 13.93 17.89
C ASP A 146 10.69 14.13 17.50
N THR A 147 9.90 14.68 18.42
CA THR A 147 8.47 14.94 18.21
C THR A 147 8.18 16.35 17.71
N SER A 148 9.21 17.19 17.52
CA SER A 148 9.06 18.63 17.34
C SER A 148 8.32 19.04 16.08
N LYS A 149 8.39 18.22 15.02
CA LYS A 149 7.80 18.50 13.71
C LYS A 149 6.65 17.60 13.31
N ILE A 150 6.38 16.52 14.06
CA ILE A 150 5.43 15.47 13.66
C ILE A 150 4.06 16.05 13.30
N MET A 151 3.52 16.98 14.10
CA MET A 151 2.21 17.55 13.84
C MET A 151 2.19 18.43 12.57
N ASN A 152 3.26 19.19 12.30
CA ASN A 152 3.34 19.99 11.09
C ASN A 152 3.43 19.09 9.86
N ASP A 153 4.29 18.07 9.91
CA ASP A 153 4.43 17.11 8.82
C ASP A 153 3.13 16.31 8.59
N ALA A 154 2.39 15.99 9.67
CA ALA A 154 1.09 15.34 9.59
C ALA A 154 0.05 16.21 8.86
N ILE A 155 0.04 17.52 9.14
CA ILE A 155 -0.83 18.50 8.47
C ILE A 155 -0.45 18.61 6.99
N ASP A 156 0.84 18.61 6.65
CA ASP A 156 1.30 18.66 5.26
C ASP A 156 0.88 17.40 4.48
N VAL A 157 1.06 16.21 5.06
CA VAL A 157 0.60 14.94 4.47
C VAL A 157 -0.91 14.93 4.26
N LEU A 158 -1.66 15.37 5.27
CA LEU A 158 -3.12 15.47 5.19
C LEU A 158 -3.56 16.46 4.11
N THR A 159 -2.90 17.61 4.01
CA THR A 159 -3.20 18.63 3.01
C THR A 159 -2.95 18.11 1.60
N LEU A 160 -1.83 17.42 1.39
CA LEU A 160 -1.53 16.74 0.12
C LEU A 160 -2.61 15.73 -0.24
N GLN A 161 -3.01 14.87 0.70
CA GLN A 161 -4.07 13.89 0.48
C GLN A 161 -5.40 14.56 0.11
N ILE A 162 -5.82 15.61 0.82
CA ILE A 162 -7.04 16.36 0.49
C ILE A 162 -6.97 16.91 -0.94
N GLY A 163 -5.82 17.48 -1.33
CA GLY A 163 -5.62 17.98 -2.69
C GLY A 163 -5.77 16.89 -3.76
N ILE A 164 -5.19 15.71 -3.55
CA ILE A 164 -5.32 14.58 -4.48
C ILE A 164 -6.78 14.12 -4.58
N ILE A 165 -7.49 14.05 -3.45
CA ILE A 165 -8.91 13.64 -3.40
C ILE A 165 -9.80 14.62 -4.15
N GLN A 166 -9.54 15.93 -4.01
CA GLN A 166 -10.26 16.97 -4.75
C GLN A 166 -10.05 16.82 -6.25
N LEU A 167 -8.80 16.66 -6.70
CA LEU A 167 -8.49 16.40 -8.11
C LEU A 167 -9.23 15.16 -8.65
N TYR A 168 -9.29 14.09 -7.86
CA TYR A 168 -10.01 12.89 -8.25
C TYR A 168 -11.54 13.12 -8.33
N THR A 169 -12.12 13.81 -7.35
CA THR A 169 -13.57 14.05 -7.30
C THR A 169 -14.02 14.95 -8.45
N ASP A 170 -13.28 16.02 -8.71
CA ASP A 170 -13.53 16.92 -9.83
C ASP A 170 -13.36 16.18 -11.16
N GLY A 171 -12.32 15.34 -11.27
CA GLY A 171 -12.08 14.47 -12.42
C GLY A 171 -13.21 13.46 -12.69
N ILE A 172 -13.66 12.71 -11.69
CA ILE A 172 -14.77 11.73 -11.84
C ILE A 172 -16.06 12.42 -12.25
N SER A 173 -16.39 13.58 -11.66
CA SER A 173 -17.61 14.28 -12.02
C SER A 173 -17.65 14.70 -13.50
N SER A 174 -16.47 14.85 -14.13
CA SER A 174 -16.32 15.13 -15.55
C SER A 174 -16.25 13.88 -16.45
N LEU A 175 -15.89 12.72 -15.90
CA LEU A 175 -15.77 11.47 -16.63
C LEU A 175 -17.06 10.65 -16.46
N SER A 176 -17.86 10.56 -17.51
CA SER A 176 -18.82 9.46 -17.65
C SER A 176 -18.12 8.13 -17.33
N ASN A 177 -18.82 7.12 -16.78
CA ASN A 177 -18.37 5.77 -16.38
C ASN A 177 -17.56 4.93 -17.42
N ASN A 178 -16.99 5.53 -18.44
CA ASN A 178 -16.25 4.92 -19.52
C ASN A 178 -14.80 4.67 -19.12
N THR A 179 -14.43 3.39 -19.07
CA THR A 179 -13.02 2.97 -19.07
C THR A 179 -12.31 3.50 -20.31
N ILE A 180 -11.23 4.25 -20.11
CA ILE A 180 -10.37 4.71 -21.20
C ILE A 180 -9.39 3.58 -21.55
N HIS A 181 -9.40 3.14 -22.81
CA HIS A 181 -8.42 2.19 -23.33
C HIS A 181 -7.34 2.95 -24.09
N THR A 182 -6.09 2.78 -23.69
CA THR A 182 -4.93 3.45 -24.30
C THR A 182 -3.68 2.58 -24.17
N THR A 183 -2.59 2.96 -24.84
CA THR A 183 -1.27 2.34 -24.70
C THR A 183 -0.50 2.98 -23.55
N VAL A 184 0.50 2.27 -23.00
CA VAL A 184 1.39 2.83 -21.96
C VAL A 184 2.11 4.06 -22.47
N GLY A 185 2.56 4.09 -23.73
CA GLY A 185 3.23 5.24 -24.33
C GLY A 185 2.32 6.49 -24.44
N ASN A 186 1.07 6.30 -24.85
CA ASN A 186 0.09 7.40 -24.89
C ASN A 186 -0.23 7.91 -23.48
N LEU A 187 -0.37 7.00 -22.52
CA LEU A 187 -0.59 7.38 -21.12
C LEU A 187 0.60 8.15 -20.54
N SER A 188 1.82 7.67 -20.79
CA SER A 188 3.07 8.32 -20.35
C SER A 188 3.25 9.72 -20.95
N SER A 189 2.68 9.98 -22.12
CA SER A 189 2.70 11.30 -22.76
C SER A 189 1.62 12.24 -22.22
N ALA A 190 0.51 11.68 -21.72
CA ALA A 190 -0.63 12.42 -21.23
C ALA A 190 -0.53 12.80 -19.75
N ILE A 191 0.14 11.97 -18.95
CA ILE A 191 0.42 12.28 -17.55
C ILE A 191 1.88 12.70 -17.47
N GLU A 192 2.14 13.98 -17.22
CA GLU A 192 3.49 14.57 -17.03
C GLU A 192 4.19 14.06 -15.75
N ILE A 193 4.04 12.77 -15.41
CA ILE A 193 4.67 12.16 -14.23
C ILE A 193 6.19 12.05 -14.45
N GLY A 194 6.66 12.14 -15.70
CA GLY A 194 8.07 12.10 -16.07
C GLY A 194 8.36 10.91 -17.00
N SER A 195 9.55 10.91 -17.61
CA SER A 195 9.99 9.86 -18.55
C SER A 195 10.04 8.45 -17.95
N ASP A 196 9.98 8.32 -16.63
CA ASP A 196 10.19 7.06 -15.92
C ASP A 196 8.91 6.25 -15.68
N PHE A 197 7.72 6.79 -16.01
CA PHE A 197 6.46 6.06 -15.81
C PHE A 197 6.37 4.76 -16.62
N THR A 198 6.83 4.77 -17.87
CA THR A 198 6.87 3.54 -18.69
C THR A 198 7.83 2.52 -18.07
N ASP A 199 8.97 2.96 -17.54
CA ASP A 199 9.92 2.07 -16.86
C ASP A 199 9.36 1.55 -15.54
N TYR A 200 8.59 2.36 -14.79
CA TYR A 200 7.87 1.95 -13.59
C TYR A 200 6.89 0.82 -13.89
N VAL A 201 5.98 1.01 -14.86
CA VAL A 201 5.00 -0.02 -15.27
C VAL A 201 5.73 -1.27 -15.75
N ARG A 202 6.79 -1.12 -16.56
CA ARG A 202 7.60 -2.23 -17.01
C ARG A 202 8.20 -3.01 -15.84
N ARG A 203 8.81 -2.32 -14.87
CA ARG A 203 9.44 -2.95 -13.70
C ARG A 203 8.44 -3.67 -12.83
N LEU A 204 7.27 -3.08 -12.57
CA LEU A 204 6.18 -3.74 -11.83
C LEU A 204 5.90 -5.17 -12.36
N TYR A 205 5.96 -5.34 -13.68
CA TYR A 205 5.62 -6.60 -14.34
C TYR A 205 6.82 -7.49 -14.69
N LEU A 206 8.03 -6.91 -14.86
CA LEU A 206 9.27 -7.68 -14.99
C LEU A 206 9.68 -8.38 -13.69
N PHE A 207 9.37 -7.82 -12.53
CA PHE A 207 9.57 -8.53 -11.25
C PHE A 207 8.63 -9.74 -11.08
N GLY A 208 7.62 -9.86 -11.95
CA GLY A 208 6.65 -10.95 -11.96
C GLY A 208 6.68 -11.81 -13.22
N ASN A 209 7.80 -12.01 -13.94
CA ASN A 209 7.83 -12.85 -15.16
C ASN A 209 6.67 -12.57 -16.15
N VAL A 210 6.23 -11.32 -16.28
CA VAL A 210 5.22 -10.94 -17.27
C VAL A 210 5.93 -10.32 -18.45
N SER A 211 5.96 -11.05 -19.57
CA SER A 211 6.39 -10.51 -20.86
C SER A 211 5.38 -9.46 -21.32
N LEU A 212 5.83 -8.21 -21.49
CA LEU A 212 5.06 -7.22 -22.22
C LEU A 212 5.15 -7.57 -23.72
N ILE A 213 4.00 -7.63 -24.39
CA ILE A 213 3.95 -7.75 -25.84
C ILE A 213 4.05 -6.33 -26.38
N ASP A 214 5.11 -6.06 -27.13
CA ASP A 214 5.32 -4.81 -27.88
C ASP A 214 4.24 -4.58 -28.94
#